data_AF-A0A7W1DR89-F1
#
_entry.id   AF-A0A7W1DR89-F1
#
_cell.length_a   1.000
_cell.length_b   1.000
_cell.length_c   1.000
_cell.angle_alpha   90.00
_cell.angle_beta   90.00
_cell.angle_gamma   90.00
#
_symmetry.space_group_name_H-M   'P 1'
#
loop_
_entity.id
_entity.type
_entity.pdbx_description
1 polymer ?
#
loop_
_entity_poly.entity_id
_entity_poly.type
_entity_poly.pdbx_seq_one_letter_code
_entity_poly.pdbx_strand_id
1 'polypeptide(L)'
;MTQRLIETWLPIAALGEESIRERRSMTALPPVYYLHVWWARRPLVASRAAILASLLPADADRKTFMHVLGIHGDPVAAREAIDQAVRTGIRVDDPYGYSRAFSYTPTAEEIEWLTSQGVRVGVVSPRMLDPTAGGGSIPFESLRLGIETFANDLNPVAALILRATAEWPARLGYELLDEFVRVAADW
;
A
#
# COMPACT_ATOMS: atom_id res chain seq x y z
N MET A 1 0.78 -28.36 6.78
CA MET A 1 0.97 -26.90 6.63
C MET A 1 -0.41 -26.29 6.44
N THR A 2 -0.74 -25.21 7.14
CA THR A 2 -1.98 -24.47 6.88
C THR A 2 -1.76 -23.59 5.64
N GLN A 3 -2.65 -23.72 4.65
CA GLN A 3 -2.55 -23.01 3.37
C GLN A 3 -2.75 -21.49 3.57
N ARG A 4 -1.99 -20.69 2.82
CA ARG A 4 -2.04 -19.21 2.87
C ARG A 4 -3.09 -18.66 1.93
N LEU A 5 -3.59 -17.46 2.21
CA LEU A 5 -4.55 -16.79 1.34
C LEU A 5 -3.99 -16.60 -0.07
N ILE A 6 -2.73 -16.19 -0.20
CA ILE A 6 -2.08 -15.95 -1.50
C ILE A 6 -2.01 -17.21 -2.39
N GLU A 7 -2.04 -18.40 -1.79
CA GLU A 7 -2.01 -19.69 -2.51
C GLU A 7 -3.38 -20.09 -3.07
N THR A 8 -4.46 -19.45 -2.63
CA THR A 8 -5.84 -19.81 -2.99
C THR A 8 -6.60 -18.69 -3.68
N TRP A 9 -6.37 -17.44 -3.28
CA TRP A 9 -7.18 -16.33 -3.75
C TRP A 9 -6.47 -14.98 -3.57
N LEU A 10 -6.63 -14.14 -4.60
CA LEU A 10 -6.38 -12.70 -4.54
C LEU A 10 -7.42 -11.96 -5.40
N PRO A 11 -7.81 -10.74 -5.02
CA PRO A 11 -8.77 -9.92 -5.77
C PRO A 11 -8.09 -9.23 -6.97
N ILE A 12 -7.54 -10.01 -7.90
CA ILE A 12 -6.66 -9.52 -8.99
C ILE A 12 -7.29 -8.39 -9.81
N ALA A 13 -8.59 -8.49 -10.14
CA ALA A 13 -9.29 -7.45 -10.90
C ALA A 13 -9.33 -6.12 -10.13
N ALA A 14 -9.72 -6.14 -8.85
CA ALA A 14 -9.78 -4.94 -8.02
C ALA A 14 -8.38 -4.34 -7.76
N LEU A 15 -7.38 -5.20 -7.52
CA LEU A 15 -5.99 -4.76 -7.38
C LEU A 15 -5.46 -4.11 -8.67
N GLY A 16 -5.82 -4.65 -9.84
CA GLY A 16 -5.48 -4.10 -11.14
C GLY A 16 -6.05 -2.70 -11.34
N GLU A 17 -7.34 -2.53 -11.05
CA GLU A 17 -8.01 -1.23 -11.18
C GLU A 17 -7.45 -0.18 -10.23
N GLU A 18 -7.24 -0.50 -8.96
CA GLU A 18 -6.62 0.43 -8.01
C GLU A 18 -5.14 0.72 -8.35
N SER A 19 -4.41 -0.26 -8.88
CA SER A 19 -3.03 -0.04 -9.36
C SER A 19 -2.96 0.93 -10.54
N ILE A 20 -3.92 0.86 -11.46
CA ILE A 20 -4.04 1.82 -12.57
C ILE A 20 -4.49 3.18 -12.03
N ARG A 21 -5.48 3.20 -11.14
CA ARG A 21 -5.99 4.44 -10.51
C ARG A 21 -4.87 5.19 -9.81
N GLU A 22 -4.04 4.50 -9.02
CA GLU A 22 -2.88 5.03 -8.31
C GLU A 22 -1.98 5.85 -9.24
N ARG A 23 -1.65 5.30 -10.41
CA ARG A 23 -0.70 5.92 -11.36
C ARG A 23 -1.33 6.91 -12.34
N ARG A 24 -2.66 6.97 -12.43
CA ARG A 24 -3.37 7.78 -13.43
C ARG A 24 -3.28 9.29 -13.20
N SER A 25 -3.19 9.74 -11.95
CA SER A 25 -3.18 11.17 -11.63
C SER A 25 -1.84 11.59 -11.05
N MET A 26 -1.16 12.52 -11.73
CA MET A 26 0.11 13.08 -11.29
C MET A 26 -0.03 13.99 -10.06
N THR A 27 -1.25 14.47 -9.77
CA THR A 27 -1.53 15.31 -8.59
C THR A 27 -1.95 14.51 -7.35
N ALA A 28 -2.23 13.22 -7.51
CA ALA A 28 -2.69 12.33 -6.44
C ALA A 28 -1.86 11.04 -6.41
N LEU A 29 -0.53 11.20 -6.30
CA LEU A 29 0.41 10.09 -6.22
C LEU A 29 0.63 9.65 -4.76
N PRO A 30 1.06 8.40 -4.52
CA PRO A 30 1.47 7.99 -3.19
C PRO A 30 2.69 8.76 -2.66
N PRO A 31 2.85 8.90 -1.33
CA PRO A 31 3.98 9.61 -0.72
C PRO A 31 5.35 9.16 -1.24
N VAL A 32 5.50 7.86 -1.52
CA VAL A 32 6.74 7.25 -2.02
C VAL A 32 7.16 7.75 -3.41
N TYR A 33 6.34 8.53 -4.12
CA TYR A 33 6.64 9.05 -5.45
C TYR A 33 7.27 10.45 -5.46
N TYR A 34 7.12 11.24 -4.40
CA TYR A 34 7.41 12.68 -4.47
C TYR A 34 8.89 13.05 -4.36
N LEU A 35 9.73 12.24 -3.69
CA LEU A 35 11.16 12.54 -3.57
C LEU A 35 11.94 12.29 -4.87
N HIS A 36 11.64 11.19 -5.55
CA HIS A 36 12.32 10.82 -6.79
C HIS A 36 11.53 9.79 -7.61
N VAL A 37 11.64 9.90 -8.93
CA VAL A 37 11.08 8.94 -9.88
C VAL A 37 11.86 7.63 -9.81
N TRP A 38 11.15 6.53 -9.56
CA TRP A 38 11.73 5.19 -9.62
C TRP A 38 10.93 4.29 -10.56
N TRP A 39 11.53 3.89 -11.69
CA TRP A 39 10.83 3.21 -12.78
C TRP A 39 10.26 1.83 -12.41
N ALA A 40 10.84 1.15 -11.43
CA ALA A 40 10.41 -0.19 -11.01
C ALA A 40 9.41 -0.18 -9.83
N ARG A 41 8.90 0.99 -9.42
CA ARG A 41 8.05 1.11 -8.22
C ARG A 41 6.73 0.35 -8.37
N ARG A 42 6.45 -0.59 -7.45
CA ARG A 42 5.22 -1.38 -7.44
C ARG A 42 4.07 -0.57 -6.84
N PRO A 43 2.82 -0.75 -7.29
CA PRO A 43 1.68 -0.09 -6.66
C PRO A 43 1.59 -0.44 -5.17
N LEU A 44 1.23 0.53 -4.32
CA LEU A 44 1.17 0.30 -2.88
C LEU A 44 0.08 -0.72 -2.53
N VAL A 45 -1.10 -0.60 -3.16
CA VAL A 45 -2.22 -1.54 -2.93
C VAL A 45 -1.85 -2.99 -3.25
N ALA A 46 -1.11 -3.22 -4.35
CA ALA A 46 -0.64 -4.54 -4.72
C ALA A 46 0.45 -5.06 -3.77
N SER A 47 1.33 -4.16 -3.31
CA SER A 47 2.38 -4.51 -2.33
C SER A 47 1.78 -4.93 -0.99
N ARG A 48 0.78 -4.17 -0.49
CA ARG A 48 0.04 -4.51 0.73
C ARG A 48 -0.69 -5.85 0.59
N ALA A 49 -1.33 -6.11 -0.55
CA ALA A 49 -2.04 -7.36 -0.80
C ALA A 49 -1.10 -8.57 -0.76
N ALA A 50 0.10 -8.46 -1.35
CA ALA A 50 1.09 -9.52 -1.29
C ALA A 50 1.54 -9.81 0.15
N ILE A 51 1.79 -8.77 0.96
CA ILE A 51 2.17 -8.91 2.37
C ILE A 51 1.04 -9.58 3.16
N LEU A 52 -0.17 -9.00 3.14
CA LEU A 52 -1.32 -9.52 3.88
C LEU A 52 -1.64 -10.97 3.50
N ALA A 53 -1.75 -11.27 2.21
CA ALA A 53 -2.15 -12.59 1.77
C ALA A 53 -1.09 -13.67 2.06
N SER A 54 0.18 -13.28 2.28
CA SER A 54 1.24 -14.18 2.73
C SER A 54 1.15 -14.51 4.23
N LEU A 55 0.56 -13.60 5.02
CA LEU A 55 0.44 -13.72 6.47
C LEU A 55 -0.88 -14.39 6.89
N LEU A 56 -1.93 -14.26 6.08
CA LEU A 56 -3.28 -14.71 6.41
C LEU A 56 -3.55 -16.19 6.04
N PRO A 57 -4.43 -16.88 6.78
CA PRO A 57 -4.96 -18.19 6.38
C PRO A 57 -5.80 -18.10 5.10
N ALA A 58 -5.89 -19.23 4.39
CA ALA A 58 -6.73 -19.36 3.19
C ALA A 58 -8.22 -19.05 3.40
N ASP A 59 -8.72 -19.21 4.63
CA ASP A 59 -10.11 -18.93 5.02
C ASP A 59 -10.33 -17.53 5.62
N ALA A 60 -9.32 -16.65 5.59
CA ALA A 60 -9.43 -15.30 6.12
C ALA A 60 -10.59 -14.54 5.45
N ASP A 61 -11.31 -13.74 6.26
CA ASP A 61 -12.45 -12.99 5.75
C ASP A 61 -12.03 -12.02 4.65
N ARG A 62 -12.57 -12.25 3.45
CA ARG A 62 -12.22 -11.49 2.25
C ARG A 62 -12.70 -10.05 2.34
N LYS A 63 -13.80 -9.78 3.06
CA LYS A 63 -14.30 -8.41 3.21
C LYS A 63 -13.36 -7.57 4.07
N THR A 64 -12.93 -8.12 5.20
CA THR A 64 -11.91 -7.50 6.06
C THR A 64 -10.60 -7.34 5.30
N PHE A 65 -10.16 -8.35 4.54
CA PHE A 65 -8.99 -8.23 3.67
C PHE A 65 -9.09 -7.04 2.70
N MET A 66 -10.21 -6.91 1.97
CA MET A 66 -10.44 -5.78 1.05
C MET A 66 -10.44 -4.44 1.78
N HIS A 67 -11.02 -4.39 2.98
CA HIS A 67 -11.06 -3.18 3.78
C HIS A 67 -9.67 -2.73 4.24
N VAL A 68 -8.83 -3.66 4.74
CA VAL A 68 -7.44 -3.39 5.13
C VAL A 68 -6.59 -2.96 3.92
N LEU A 69 -6.94 -3.40 2.71
CA LEU A 69 -6.33 -2.88 1.47
C LEU A 69 -6.66 -1.41 1.17
N GLY A 70 -7.68 -0.84 1.83
CA GLY A 70 -8.24 0.47 1.50
C GLY A 70 -9.25 0.43 0.36
N ILE A 71 -9.68 -0.77 -0.07
CA ILE A 71 -10.68 -0.92 -1.13
C ILE A 71 -12.05 -0.97 -0.45
N HIS A 72 -12.71 0.19 -0.38
CA HIS A 72 -13.98 0.37 0.35
C HIS A 72 -15.22 0.39 -0.55
N GLY A 73 -15.03 0.18 -1.85
CA GLY A 73 -16.09 0.06 -2.85
C GLY A 73 -15.73 -0.97 -3.91
N ASP A 74 -16.33 -0.84 -5.10
CA ASP A 74 -16.08 -1.73 -6.23
C ASP A 74 -15.31 -0.99 -7.33
N PRO A 75 -13.97 -1.10 -7.39
CA PRO A 75 -13.18 -0.43 -8.42
C PRO A 75 -13.41 -1.00 -9.83
N VAL A 76 -13.93 -2.23 -9.96
CA VAL A 76 -14.26 -2.83 -11.26
C VAL A 76 -15.54 -2.20 -11.79
N ALA A 77 -16.58 -2.12 -10.96
CA ALA A 77 -17.81 -1.41 -11.33
C ALA A 77 -17.55 0.08 -11.60
N ALA A 78 -16.67 0.72 -10.83
CA ALA A 78 -16.24 2.09 -11.06
C ALA A 78 -15.59 2.27 -12.44
N ARG A 79 -14.74 1.31 -12.84
CA ARG A 79 -14.13 1.29 -14.18
C ARG A 79 -15.19 1.16 -15.27
N GLU A 80 -16.11 0.22 -15.13
CA GLU A 80 -17.19 0.00 -16.09
C GLU A 80 -18.05 1.26 -16.27
N ALA A 81 -18.37 1.95 -15.17
CA ALA A 81 -19.11 3.21 -15.18
C ALA A 81 -18.33 4.33 -15.91
N ILE A 82 -17.01 4.43 -15.70
CA ILE A 82 -16.15 5.38 -16.43
C ILE A 82 -16.15 5.05 -17.92
N ASP A 83 -16.00 3.79 -18.30
CA ASP A 83 -15.95 3.37 -19.70
C ASP A 83 -17.31 3.57 -20.39
N GLN A 84 -18.43 3.47 -19.66
CA GLN A 84 -19.76 3.82 -20.14
C GLN A 84 -19.92 5.34 -20.28
N ALA A 85 -19.40 6.13 -19.34
CA ALA A 85 -19.41 7.59 -19.41
C ALA A 85 -18.67 8.10 -20.65
N VAL A 86 -17.50 7.51 -20.95
CA VAL A 86 -16.72 7.82 -22.15
C VAL A 86 -17.50 7.49 -23.43
N ARG A 87 -18.21 6.36 -23.47
CA ARG A 87 -19.00 5.92 -24.63
C ARG A 87 -20.26 6.77 -24.87
N THR A 88 -20.93 7.18 -23.80
CA THR A 88 -22.21 7.90 -23.86
C THR A 88 -22.06 9.42 -23.84
N GLY A 89 -20.88 9.92 -23.43
CA GLY A 89 -20.65 11.34 -23.15
C GLY A 89 -21.31 11.84 -21.87
N ILE A 90 -22.03 10.99 -21.13
CA ILE A 90 -22.68 11.34 -19.86
C ILE A 90 -21.66 11.17 -18.74
N ARG A 91 -21.29 12.29 -18.10
CA ARG A 91 -20.33 12.27 -17.00
C ARG A 91 -20.91 11.54 -15.78
N VAL A 92 -20.10 10.67 -15.19
CA VAL A 92 -20.37 10.03 -13.89
C VAL A 92 -19.62 10.83 -12.82
N ASP A 93 -20.33 11.21 -11.76
CA ASP A 93 -19.72 11.83 -10.58
C ASP A 93 -19.23 10.77 -9.60
N ASP A 94 -18.06 10.99 -9.02
CA ASP A 94 -17.31 10.07 -8.15
C ASP A 94 -17.60 8.57 -8.40
N PRO A 95 -17.14 7.99 -9.52
CA PRO A 95 -17.47 6.61 -9.88
C PRO A 95 -16.97 5.57 -8.87
N TYR A 96 -15.98 5.91 -8.03
CA TYR A 96 -15.43 5.00 -7.03
C TYR A 96 -16.21 5.08 -5.71
N GLY A 97 -16.61 6.27 -5.28
CA GLY A 97 -17.35 6.45 -4.01
C GLY A 97 -16.50 6.31 -2.75
N TYR A 98 -15.17 6.22 -2.87
CA TYR A 98 -14.22 6.17 -1.77
C TYR A 98 -12.84 6.71 -2.18
N SER A 99 -12.00 7.03 -1.19
CA SER A 99 -10.63 7.50 -1.41
C SER A 99 -9.78 6.45 -2.15
N ARG A 100 -8.63 6.86 -2.70
CA ARG A 100 -7.70 5.90 -3.34
C ARG A 100 -7.23 4.88 -2.32
N ALA A 101 -7.15 3.60 -2.68
CA ALA A 101 -6.87 2.55 -1.70
C ALA A 101 -5.55 2.78 -0.93
N PHE A 102 -4.51 3.28 -1.61
CA PHE A 102 -3.22 3.53 -0.98
C PHE A 102 -3.26 4.60 0.13
N SER A 103 -4.24 5.50 0.15
CA SER A 103 -4.31 6.54 1.19
C SER A 103 -4.85 6.00 2.51
N TYR A 104 -5.53 4.84 2.49
CA TYR A 104 -6.04 4.21 3.70
C TYR A 104 -4.91 3.59 4.52
N THR A 105 -4.81 4.00 5.79
CA THR A 105 -3.87 3.43 6.76
C THR A 105 -4.63 2.50 7.70
N PRO A 106 -4.22 1.22 7.82
CA PRO A 106 -4.88 0.28 8.70
C PRO A 106 -4.95 0.75 10.16
N THR A 107 -6.07 0.47 10.81
CA THR A 107 -6.30 0.82 12.21
C THR A 107 -5.60 -0.16 13.16
N ALA A 108 -5.50 0.20 14.45
CA ALA A 108 -4.96 -0.71 15.47
C ALA A 108 -5.76 -2.02 15.57
N GLU A 109 -7.09 -1.96 15.44
CA GLU A 109 -7.97 -3.13 15.46
C GLU A 109 -7.72 -4.05 14.25
N GLU A 110 -7.43 -3.48 13.08
CA GLU A 110 -7.11 -4.25 11.88
C GLU A 110 -5.72 -4.89 11.94
N ILE A 111 -4.75 -4.21 12.57
CA ILE A 111 -3.42 -4.77 12.84
C ILE A 111 -3.53 -5.92 13.86
N GLU A 112 -4.37 -5.77 14.88
CA GLU A 112 -4.68 -6.85 15.83
C GLU A 112 -5.38 -8.02 15.14
N TRP A 113 -6.34 -7.74 14.26
CA TRP A 113 -6.96 -8.76 13.41
C TRP A 113 -5.91 -9.51 12.60
N LEU A 114 -5.03 -8.82 11.87
CA LEU A 114 -3.95 -9.44 11.10
C LEU A 114 -3.08 -10.35 11.98
N THR A 115 -2.72 -9.87 13.17
CA THR A 115 -1.91 -10.62 14.15
C THR A 115 -2.66 -11.88 14.60
N SER A 116 -3.94 -11.77 14.97
CA SER A 116 -4.77 -12.89 15.39
C SER A 116 -4.90 -13.96 14.30
N GLN A 117 -5.04 -13.52 13.04
CA GLN A 117 -5.14 -14.41 11.89
C GLN A 117 -3.80 -15.10 11.58
N GLY A 118 -2.68 -14.37 11.69
CA GLY A 118 -1.33 -14.92 11.53
C GLY A 118 -1.02 -16.04 12.51
N VAL A 119 -1.45 -15.91 13.78
CA VAL A 119 -1.25 -16.94 14.80
C VAL A 119 -1.92 -18.28 14.41
N ARG A 120 -3.10 -18.23 13.76
CA ARG A 120 -3.81 -19.44 13.28
C ARG A 120 -2.99 -20.27 12.28
N VAL A 121 -2.00 -19.65 11.65
CA VAL A 121 -1.13 -20.24 10.63
C VAL A 121 0.34 -20.26 11.06
N GLY A 122 0.60 -20.16 12.36
CA GLY A 122 1.94 -20.26 12.94
C GLY A 122 2.85 -19.06 12.64
N VAL A 123 2.29 -17.92 12.27
CA VAL A 123 3.04 -16.67 12.10
C VAL A 123 2.85 -15.82 13.35
N VAL A 124 3.93 -15.69 14.13
CA VAL A 124 3.99 -14.85 15.33
C VAL A 124 5.06 -13.80 15.09
N SER A 125 4.73 -12.52 15.28
CA SER A 125 5.66 -11.40 15.10
C SER A 125 6.43 -11.46 13.77
N PRO A 126 5.74 -11.39 12.62
CA PRO A 126 6.40 -11.47 11.32
C PRO A 126 7.45 -10.37 11.15
N ARG A 127 8.51 -10.69 10.42
CA ARG A 127 9.55 -9.74 9.99
C ARG A 127 9.59 -9.73 8.47
N MET A 128 9.66 -8.55 7.87
CA MET A 128 9.75 -8.38 6.42
C MET A 128 11.20 -8.13 6.01
N LEU A 129 11.65 -8.83 4.96
CA LEU A 129 12.94 -8.59 4.33
C LEU A 129 12.73 -8.31 2.84
N ASP A 130 13.17 -7.13 2.38
CA ASP A 130 13.21 -6.77 0.97
C ASP A 130 14.62 -6.25 0.59
N PRO A 131 15.53 -7.12 0.11
CA PRO A 131 16.91 -6.73 -0.20
C PRO A 131 17.03 -6.00 -1.55
N THR A 132 15.93 -5.84 -2.29
CA THR A 132 15.84 -5.22 -3.62
C THR A 132 14.67 -4.24 -3.68
N ALA A 133 14.54 -3.43 -2.63
CA ALA A 133 13.33 -2.66 -2.37
C ALA A 133 13.10 -1.51 -3.36
N GLY A 134 14.14 -1.09 -4.07
CA GLY A 134 14.08 -0.03 -5.07
C GLY A 134 13.40 1.23 -4.53
N GLY A 135 12.24 1.55 -5.11
CA GLY A 135 11.46 2.74 -4.76
C GLY A 135 10.66 2.64 -3.45
N GLY A 136 10.71 1.51 -2.73
CA GLY A 136 10.25 1.39 -1.35
C GLY A 136 8.81 0.97 -1.10
N SER A 137 8.07 0.48 -2.11
CA SER A 137 6.65 0.16 -1.95
C SER A 137 6.37 -0.91 -0.89
N ILE A 138 7.08 -2.05 -0.96
CA ILE A 138 6.92 -3.16 -0.02
C ILE A 138 7.30 -2.75 1.40
N PRO A 139 8.49 -2.18 1.67
CA PRO A 139 8.83 -1.79 3.03
C PRO A 139 7.92 -0.70 3.58
N PHE A 140 7.48 0.25 2.75
CA PHE A 140 6.52 1.27 3.18
C PHE A 140 5.19 0.66 3.65
N GLU A 141 4.61 -0.26 2.86
CA GLU A 141 3.36 -0.93 3.26
C GLU A 141 3.54 -1.88 4.44
N SER A 142 4.70 -2.54 4.55
CA SER A 142 5.05 -3.38 5.70
C SER A 142 5.09 -2.58 7.00
N LEU A 143 5.70 -1.38 6.98
CA LEU A 143 5.72 -0.47 8.13
C LEU A 143 4.32 -0.02 8.53
N ARG A 144 3.44 0.26 7.56
CA ARG A 144 2.03 0.64 7.82
C ARG A 144 1.20 -0.47 8.44
N LEU A 145 1.63 -1.72 8.29
CA LEU A 145 1.04 -2.90 8.93
C LEU A 145 1.66 -3.21 10.30
N GLY A 146 2.59 -2.38 10.79
CA GLY A 146 3.27 -2.59 12.06
C GLY A 146 4.31 -3.73 12.04
N ILE A 147 4.80 -4.12 10.85
CA ILE A 147 5.73 -5.23 10.69
C ILE A 147 7.17 -4.70 10.76
N GLU A 148 8.01 -5.35 11.56
CA GLU A 148 9.43 -5.04 11.61
C GLU A 148 10.06 -5.32 10.24
N THR A 149 10.66 -4.29 9.63
CA THR A 149 11.00 -4.31 8.21
C THR A 149 12.48 -4.01 8.00
N PHE A 150 13.14 -4.91 7.27
CA PHE A 150 14.51 -4.78 6.80
C PHE A 150 14.49 -4.59 5.29
N ALA A 151 14.97 -3.46 4.81
CA ALA A 151 15.01 -3.17 3.38
C ALA A 151 16.35 -2.61 2.95
N ASN A 152 16.77 -2.97 1.74
CA ASN A 152 17.97 -2.45 1.12
C ASN A 152 17.80 -2.37 -0.41
N ASP A 153 18.72 -1.66 -1.05
CA ASP A 153 18.92 -1.74 -2.50
C ASP A 153 20.40 -1.49 -2.81
N LEU A 154 20.92 -2.13 -3.87
CA LEU A 154 22.31 -1.92 -4.30
C LEU A 154 22.50 -0.55 -4.95
N ASN A 155 21.44 0.00 -5.57
CA ASN A 155 21.50 1.31 -6.18
C ASN A 155 21.51 2.40 -5.08
N PRO A 156 22.53 3.29 -5.06
CA PRO A 156 22.65 4.29 -4.00
C PRO A 156 21.50 5.31 -3.98
N VAL A 157 20.89 5.58 -5.13
CA VAL A 157 19.71 6.45 -5.23
C VAL A 157 18.49 5.79 -4.58
N ALA A 158 18.24 4.51 -4.88
CA ALA A 158 17.19 3.75 -4.20
C ALA A 158 17.43 3.66 -2.70
N ALA A 159 18.65 3.32 -2.28
CA ALA A 159 19.02 3.26 -0.88
C ALA A 159 18.73 4.58 -0.13
N LEU A 160 19.06 5.73 -0.75
CA LEU A 160 18.75 7.03 -0.17
C LEU A 160 17.23 7.31 -0.11
N ILE A 161 16.50 7.01 -1.18
CA ILE A 161 15.03 7.18 -1.23
C ILE A 161 14.35 6.35 -0.15
N LEU A 162 14.77 5.10 0.04
CA LEU A 162 14.24 4.21 1.07
C LEU A 162 14.41 4.84 2.46
N ARG A 163 15.60 5.34 2.77
CA ARG A 163 15.88 6.00 4.05
C ARG A 163 15.03 7.25 4.24
N ALA A 164 14.99 8.12 3.23
CA ALA A 164 14.27 9.39 3.31
C ALA A 164 12.74 9.24 3.36
N THR A 165 12.20 8.22 2.70
CA THR A 165 10.75 8.01 2.60
C THR A 165 10.20 7.19 3.76
N ALA A 166 10.97 6.23 4.27
CA ALA A 166 10.50 5.26 5.25
C ALA A 166 11.24 5.35 6.58
N GLU A 167 12.58 5.27 6.56
CA GLU A 167 13.37 5.19 7.80
C GLU A 167 13.33 6.48 8.62
N TRP A 168 13.66 7.63 8.01
CA TRP A 168 13.75 8.90 8.74
C TRP A 168 12.40 9.36 9.29
N PRO A 169 11.28 9.32 8.53
CA PRO A 169 9.97 9.66 9.09
C PRO A 169 9.57 8.74 10.24
N ALA A 170 9.86 7.43 10.14
CA ALA A 170 9.55 6.48 11.20
C ALA A 170 10.40 6.68 12.48
N ARG A 171 11.65 7.12 12.34
CA ARG A 171 12.58 7.31 13.47
C ARG A 171 12.46 8.69 14.12
N LEU A 172 12.26 9.74 13.32
CA LEU A 172 12.28 11.14 13.77
C LEU A 172 10.87 11.70 14.02
N GLY A 173 9.82 11.07 13.47
CA GLY A 173 8.44 11.48 13.70
C GLY A 173 8.19 12.94 13.29
N TYR A 174 7.41 13.65 14.11
CA TYR A 174 7.02 15.04 13.83
C TYR A 174 8.15 16.05 13.94
N GLU A 175 9.24 15.75 14.67
CA GLU A 175 10.40 16.64 14.74
C GLU A 175 11.04 16.88 13.35
N LEU A 176 11.01 15.85 12.49
CA LEU A 176 11.45 15.98 11.10
C LEU A 176 10.55 16.94 10.30
N LEU A 177 9.23 16.90 10.54
CA LEU A 177 8.29 17.79 9.88
C LEU A 177 8.49 19.23 10.35
N ASP A 178 8.65 19.44 11.66
CA ASP A 178 8.88 20.75 12.25
C ASP A 178 10.18 21.37 11.70
N GLU A 179 11.25 20.58 11.62
CA GLU A 179 12.52 21.02 11.06
C GLU A 179 12.41 21.30 9.55
N PHE A 180 11.69 20.47 8.80
CA PHE A 180 11.42 20.73 7.38
C PHE A 180 10.67 22.05 7.19
N VAL A 181 9.61 22.30 7.96
CA VAL A 181 8.83 23.54 7.88
C VAL A 181 9.67 24.75 8.26
N ARG A 182 10.51 24.64 9.31
CA ARG A 182 11.42 25.70 9.73
C ARG A 182 12.40 26.06 8.61
N VAL A 183 13.08 25.07 8.01
CA VAL A 183 14.02 25.30 6.91
C VAL A 183 13.28 25.83 5.68
N ALA A 184 12.14 25.26 5.32
CA ALA A 184 11.38 25.67 4.13
C ALA A 184 10.84 27.11 4.22
N ALA A 185 10.69 27.68 5.42
CA ALA A 185 10.32 29.08 5.59
C ALA A 185 11.47 30.07 5.30
N ASP A 186 12.72 29.60 5.34
CA ASP A 186 13.93 30.41 5.11
C ASP A 186 14.32 30.48 3.61
N TRP A 187 13.65 29.72 2.73
CA TRP A 187 13.94 29.61 1.29
C TRP A 187 12.71 29.98 0.44
#